data_AF-V9VSC2-F1
#
_entry.id   AF-V9VSC2-F1
#
_cell.length_a   1.000
_cell.length_b   1.000
_cell.length_c   1.000
_cell.angle_alpha   90.00
_cell.angle_beta   90.00
_cell.angle_gamma   90.00
#
_symmetry.space_group_name_H-M   'P 1'
#
loop_
_entity.id
_entity.type
_entity.pdbx_description
1 polymer ?
#
loop_
_entity_poly.entity_id
_entity_poly.type
_entity_poly.pdbx_seq_one_letter_code
_entity_poly.pdbx_strand_id
1 'polypeptide(L)' 'MDAIKAAEYARALYAAHGDKAEAEAAQKMRTCQEAGKDTEAADWKAVRQAVRALRGPNQA' A
#
# COMPACT_ATOMS: atom_id res chain seq x y z
N MET A 1 11.75 -0.52 0.63
CA MET A 1 11.39 -0.78 -0.78
C MET A 1 11.57 0.48 -1.61
N ASP A 2 11.99 0.34 -2.87
CA ASP A 2 12.12 1.46 -3.81
C ASP A 2 10.75 1.97 -4.26
N ALA A 3 10.64 3.28 -4.55
CA ALA A 3 9.38 3.91 -4.94
C ALA A 3 8.74 3.30 -6.20
N ILE A 4 9.57 2.90 -7.18
CA ILE A 4 9.10 2.26 -8.42
C ILE A 4 8.42 0.92 -8.10
N LYS A 5 9.10 0.07 -7.33
CA LYS A 5 8.54 -1.23 -6.94
C LYS A 5 7.25 -1.05 -6.15
N ALA A 6 7.19 -0.08 -5.23
CA ALA A 6 5.99 0.20 -4.46
C ALA A 6 4.82 0.63 -5.36
N ALA A 7 5.08 1.42 -6.40
CA ALA A 7 4.08 1.82 -7.38
C ALA A 7 3.59 0.65 -8.25
N GLU A 8 4.49 -0.23 -8.70
CA GLU A 8 4.13 -1.45 -9.44
C GLU A 8 3.25 -2.37 -8.58
N TYR A 9 3.64 -2.59 -7.33
CA TYR A 9 2.89 -3.40 -6.38
C TYR A 9 1.52 -2.80 -6.06
N ALA A 10 1.46 -1.48 -5.87
CA ALA A 10 0.21 -0.75 -5.67
C ALA A 10 -0.72 -0.87 -6.88
N ARG A 11 -0.18 -0.83 -8.10
CA ARG A 11 -0.96 -0.96 -9.33
C ARG A 11 -1.52 -2.36 -9.50
N ALA A 12 -0.73 -3.39 -9.19
CA ALA A 12 -1.18 -4.78 -9.18
C ALA A 12 -2.26 -5.01 -8.11
N LEU A 13 -2.05 -4.49 -6.89
CA LEU A 13 -3.00 -4.61 -5.79
C LEU A 13 -4.31 -3.88 -6.11
N TYR A 14 -4.24 -2.66 -6.66
CA TYR A 14 -5.40 -1.90 -7.08
C TYR A 14 -6.15 -2.55 -8.25
N ALA A 15 -5.44 -3.13 -9.21
CA ALA A 15 -6.07 -3.87 -10.31
C ALA A 15 -6.82 -5.11 -9.83
N ALA A 16 -6.31 -5.80 -8.80
CA ALA A 16 -6.93 -7.01 -8.25
C ALA A 16 -8.06 -6.73 -7.25
N HIS A 17 -7.91 -5.70 -6.41
CA HIS A 17 -8.79 -5.46 -5.26
C HIS A 17 -9.60 -4.15 -5.35
N GLY A 18 -9.32 -3.29 -6.35
CA GLY A 18 -9.97 -1.99 -6.52
C GLY A 18 -9.82 -1.10 -5.29
N ASP A 19 -10.93 -0.51 -4.83
CA ASP A 19 -10.98 0.35 -3.64
C ASP A 19 -10.53 -0.34 -2.35
N LYS A 20 -10.59 -1.68 -2.29
CA LYS A 20 -10.13 -2.45 -1.11
C LYS A 20 -8.61 -2.51 -0.99
N ALA A 21 -7.87 -2.21 -2.06
CA ALA A 21 -6.41 -2.28 -2.07
C ALA A 21 -5.76 -1.40 -0.99
N GLU A 22 -6.33 -0.22 -0.72
CA GLU A 22 -5.81 0.67 0.32
C GLU A 22 -6.02 0.08 1.74
N ALA A 23 -7.19 -0.51 1.97
CA ALA A 23 -7.53 -1.15 3.23
C ALA A 23 -6.64 -2.38 3.49
N GLU A 24 -6.36 -3.18 2.46
CA GLU A 24 -5.45 -4.33 2.58
C GLU A 24 -4.01 -3.91 2.85
N ALA A 25 -3.50 -2.90 2.13
CA ALA A 25 -2.17 -2.36 2.40
C ALA A 25 -2.08 -1.79 3.83
N ALA A 26 -3.13 -1.11 4.31
CA ALA A 26 -3.20 -0.61 5.68
C ALA A 26 -3.25 -1.73 6.73
N GLN A 27 -4.00 -2.80 6.46
CA GLN A 27 -4.08 -3.95 7.37
C GLN A 27 -2.73 -4.66 7.47
N LYS A 28 -2.07 -4.94 6.33
CA LYS A 28 -0.76 -5.57 6.33
C LYS A 28 0.31 -4.71 6.99
N MET A 29 0.27 -3.39 6.80
CA MET A 29 1.15 -2.46 7.53
C MET A 29 1.02 -2.65 9.04
N ARG A 30 -0.22 -2.67 9.57
CA ARG A 30 -0.48 -2.86 11.01
C ARG A 30 0.00 -4.22 11.51
N THR A 31 -0.32 -5.29 10.79
CA THR A 31 0.14 -6.64 11.13
C THR A 31 1.66 -6.75 11.15
N CYS A 32 2.36 -6.09 10.22
CA CYS A 32 3.82 -6.02 10.23
C CYS A 32 4.34 -5.24 11.45
N GLN A 33 3.71 -4.13 11.83
CA GLN A 33 4.09 -3.38 13.04
C GLN A 33 3.89 -4.21 14.31
N GLU A 34 2.74 -4.89 14.44
CA GLU A 34 2.45 -5.77 15.57
C GLU A 34 3.43 -6.95 15.66
N ALA A 35 3.90 -7.43 14.51
CA ALA A 35 4.90 -8.48 14.41
C ALA A 35 6.36 -8.00 14.57
N GLY A 36 6.59 -6.71 14.83
CA GLY A 36 7.95 -6.13 14.95
C GLY A 36 8.73 -6.08 13.63
N LYS A 37 8.04 -6.13 12.49
CA LYS A 37 8.60 -6.11 11.14
C LYS A 37 8.57 -4.69 10.56
N ASP A 38 9.35 -3.80 11.15
CA ASP A 38 9.34 -2.36 10.79
C ASP A 38 9.67 -2.11 9.32
N THR A 39 10.57 -2.89 8.72
CA THR A 39 10.92 -2.78 7.30
C THR A 39 9.74 -3.12 6.39
N GLU A 40 9.05 -4.25 6.65
CA GLU A 40 7.85 -4.61 5.88
C GLU A 40 6.72 -3.60 6.12
N ALA A 41 6.57 -3.08 7.34
CA ALA A 41 5.60 -2.02 7.61
C ALA A 41 5.90 -0.74 6.80
N ALA A 42 7.17 -0.35 6.68
CA ALA A 42 7.58 0.77 5.85
C ALA A 42 7.29 0.52 4.35
N ASP A 43 7.47 -0.71 3.89
CA ASP A 43 7.14 -1.11 2.52
C ASP A 43 5.63 -1.03 2.26
N TRP A 44 4.80 -1.57 3.16
CA TRP A 44 3.34 -1.44 3.07
C TRP A 44 2.86 0.01 3.14
N LYS A 45 3.53 0.86 3.92
CA LYS A 45 3.26 2.30 3.94
C LYS A 45 3.53 2.94 2.58
N ALA A 46 4.64 2.59 1.91
CA ALA A 46 4.95 3.09 0.57
C ALA A 46 3.92 2.61 -0.47
N VAL A 47 3.55 1.33 -0.43
CA VAL A 47 2.50 0.76 -1.30
C VAL A 47 1.17 1.48 -1.09
N ARG A 48 0.76 1.70 0.16
CA ARG A 48 -0.51 2.42 0.46
C ARG A 48 -0.52 3.84 -0.10
N GLN A 49 0.57 4.58 0.01
CA GLN A 49 0.68 5.92 -0.56
C GLN A 49 0.55 5.89 -2.09
N ALA A 50 1.18 4.92 -2.75
CA ALA A 50 1.06 4.73 -4.19
C ALA A 50 -0.38 4.32 -4.60
N VAL A 51 -1.06 3.45 -3.85
CA VAL A 51 -2.47 3.12 -4.08
C VAL A 51 -3.35 4.37 -3.98
N ARG A 52 -3.10 5.22 -2.98
CA ARG A 52 -3.82 6.49 -2.82
C ARG A 52 -3.58 7.45 -3.98
N ALA A 53 -2.35 7.50 -4.50
CA ALA A 53 -2.03 8.28 -5.69
C ALA A 53 -2.74 7.74 -6.96
N LEU A 54 -2.91 6.42 -7.08
CA LEU A 54 -3.64 5.78 -8.18
C LEU A 54 -5.15 6.06 -8.16
N ARG A 55 -5.77 6.16 -6.98
CA ARG A 55 -7.19 6.57 -6.83
C ARG A 55 -7.44 8.00 -7.32
N GLY A 56 -6.37 8.78 -7.49
CA GLY A 56 -6.40 10.16 -7.95
C GLY A 56 -6.79 11.14 -6.84
N PRO A 57 -6.43 12.44 -6.97
CA PRO A 57 -6.70 13.48 -5.99
C PRO A 57 -8.19 13.85 -5.81
N ASN A 58 -9.13 13.18 -6.48
CA ASN A 58 -10.57 13.51 -6.46
C ASN A 58 -11.43 12.66 -5.52
N GLN A 59 -10.82 11.84 -4.65
CA GLN A 59 -11.51 11.27 -3.48
C GLN A 59 -10.88 11.83 -2.20
N ALA A 60 -11.19 13.10 -1.93
CA ALA A 60 -11.03 13.73 -0.61
C ALA A 60 -12.33 13.59 0.18
#